data_AF-A0A969MD83-F1
#
_entry.id   AF-A0A969MD83-F1
#
_cell.length_a   1.000
_cell.length_b   1.000
_cell.length_c   1.000
_cell.angle_alpha   90.00
_cell.angle_beta   90.00
_cell.angle_gamma   90.00
#
_symmetry.space_group_name_H-M   'P 1'
#
loop_
_entity.id
_entity.type
_entity.pdbx_description
1 polymer ?
#
loop_
_entity_poly.entity_id
_entity_poly.type
_entity_poly.pdbx_seq_one_letter_code
_entity_poly.pdbx_strand_id
1 'polypeptide(L)'
;MTTINGTADRDIIFGTPGDDFIKGLSGNDVIFTLGGDDTVDAGSGDDNVFGLEGNDNIQGKSGTDLISGDSGNDWLDGGADNDTIIGNEGDDTLIGGQGNDNLIGDNLIGSNSDNTGFGNDVIYGGAGDDNLAGGEGADRLFGERGDDIVVGDSGDDFVSGGSGNDQVFGGDGND
;
A
#
# COMPACT_ATOMS: atom_id res chain seq x y z
N MET A 1 17.49 12.44 -10.53
CA MET A 1 17.31 11.10 -11.12
C MET A 1 18.63 10.35 -11.26
N THR A 2 19.09 9.74 -10.16
CA THR A 2 20.14 8.72 -10.15
C THR A 2 19.52 7.34 -10.43
N THR A 3 20.31 6.34 -10.81
CA THR A 3 19.83 4.96 -10.93
C THR A 3 20.69 4.04 -10.08
N ILE A 4 20.04 3.23 -9.26
CA ILE A 4 20.66 2.31 -8.30
C ILE A 4 20.07 0.93 -8.55
N ASN A 5 20.92 -0.08 -8.69
CA ASN A 5 20.49 -1.46 -8.86
C ASN A 5 21.17 -2.29 -7.77
N GLY A 6 20.37 -3.09 -7.07
CA GLY A 6 20.81 -4.21 -6.26
C GLY A 6 21.28 -5.38 -7.12
N THR A 7 21.26 -6.54 -6.50
CA THR A 7 21.67 -7.84 -7.03
C THR A 7 20.51 -8.82 -6.90
N ALA A 8 20.75 -10.11 -7.13
CA ALA A 8 19.72 -11.12 -6.91
C ALA A 8 19.81 -11.75 -5.50
N ASP A 9 20.69 -11.21 -4.65
CA ASP A 9 20.87 -11.58 -3.26
C ASP A 9 20.28 -10.48 -2.38
N ARG A 10 20.09 -10.76 -1.08
CA ARG A 10 19.68 -9.72 -0.13
C ARG A 10 20.66 -8.55 -0.11
N ASP A 11 20.14 -7.37 -0.40
CA ASP A 11 20.83 -6.11 -0.37
C ASP A 11 20.35 -5.17 0.74
N ILE A 12 21.18 -4.16 1.03
CA ILE A 12 20.76 -2.95 1.74
C ILE A 12 21.09 -1.78 0.82
N ILE A 13 20.05 -1.14 0.30
CA ILE A 13 20.14 -0.09 -0.71
C ILE A 13 19.80 1.25 -0.07
N PHE A 14 20.66 2.24 -0.33
CA PHE A 14 20.42 3.63 0.05
C PHE A 14 20.39 4.48 -1.21
N GLY A 15 19.30 5.23 -1.38
CA GLY A 15 19.19 6.31 -2.32
C GLY A 15 20.04 7.52 -1.94
N THR A 16 19.68 8.65 -2.53
CA THR A 16 20.30 9.95 -2.38
C THR A 16 19.23 10.96 -1.98
N PRO A 17 19.59 12.15 -1.49
CA PRO A 17 18.59 13.18 -1.14
C PRO A 17 17.87 13.84 -2.33
N GLY A 18 17.90 13.26 -3.53
CA GLY A 18 17.08 13.73 -4.63
C GLY A 18 16.66 12.56 -5.50
N ASP A 19 15.74 12.82 -6.44
CA ASP A 19 15.01 11.77 -7.16
C ASP A 19 15.93 10.65 -7.67
N ASP A 20 15.51 9.41 -7.46
CA ASP A 20 16.22 8.20 -7.76
C ASP A 20 15.31 7.16 -8.42
N PHE A 21 15.93 6.26 -9.16
CA PHE A 21 15.30 5.07 -9.71
C PHE A 21 16.02 3.84 -9.14
N ILE A 22 15.34 3.11 -8.27
CA ILE A 22 15.92 2.02 -7.48
C ILE A 22 15.32 0.69 -7.92
N LYS A 23 16.18 -0.32 -8.09
CA LYS A 23 15.78 -1.71 -8.35
C LYS A 23 16.40 -2.67 -7.34
N GLY A 24 15.60 -3.39 -6.57
CA GLY A 24 16.07 -4.49 -5.70
C GLY A 24 16.43 -5.73 -6.50
N LEU A 25 15.55 -6.12 -7.43
CA LEU A 25 15.59 -7.30 -8.31
C LEU A 25 15.06 -8.57 -7.65
N SER A 26 15.91 -9.38 -7.03
CA SER A 26 15.50 -10.58 -6.32
C SER A 26 16.24 -10.61 -5.00
N GLY A 27 15.65 -11.19 -3.97
CA GLY A 27 16.25 -11.18 -2.64
C GLY A 27 15.23 -10.64 -1.64
N ASN A 28 15.62 -10.60 -0.37
CA ASN A 28 14.78 -10.00 0.67
C ASN A 28 15.49 -8.72 1.10
N ASP A 29 15.25 -7.65 0.37
CA ASP A 29 16.03 -6.43 0.39
C ASP A 29 15.56 -5.45 1.47
N VAL A 30 16.42 -4.49 1.78
CA VAL A 30 16.05 -3.32 2.57
C VAL A 30 16.42 -2.07 1.78
N ILE A 31 15.45 -1.25 1.44
CA ILE A 31 15.60 -0.08 0.57
C ILE A 31 15.21 1.18 1.35
N PHE A 32 16.11 2.16 1.40
CA PHE A 32 15.84 3.51 1.89
C PHE A 32 16.04 4.50 0.75
N THR A 33 14.99 5.18 0.31
CA THR A 33 15.05 6.13 -0.82
C THR A 33 15.71 7.46 -0.40
N LEU A 34 15.45 7.90 0.83
CA LEU A 34 15.93 9.13 1.50
C LEU A 34 15.07 10.36 1.22
N GLY A 35 15.35 11.08 0.16
CA GLY A 35 14.69 12.36 -0.09
C GLY A 35 14.53 12.60 -1.58
N GLY A 36 13.46 13.29 -1.97
CA GLY A 36 13.15 13.51 -3.39
C GLY A 36 12.00 12.64 -3.84
N ASP A 37 11.53 12.83 -5.08
CA ASP A 37 10.40 12.03 -5.59
C ASP A 37 10.97 10.77 -6.26
N ASP A 38 10.98 9.66 -5.54
CA ASP A 38 11.68 8.44 -5.91
C ASP A 38 10.80 7.41 -6.63
N THR A 39 11.42 6.50 -7.37
CA THR A 39 10.73 5.37 -7.99
C THR A 39 11.46 4.07 -7.65
N VAL A 40 10.74 3.13 -7.04
CA VAL A 40 11.28 1.87 -6.54
C VAL A 40 10.55 0.67 -7.15
N ASP A 41 11.33 -0.28 -7.65
CA ASP A 41 10.89 -1.63 -8.03
C ASP A 41 11.67 -2.60 -7.13
N ALA A 42 11.07 -3.05 -6.03
CA ALA A 42 11.73 -3.91 -5.04
C ALA A 42 12.03 -5.28 -5.65
N GLY A 43 11.03 -5.89 -6.29
CA GLY A 43 11.20 -7.05 -7.14
C GLY A 43 10.70 -8.32 -6.44
N SER A 44 11.42 -9.43 -6.55
CA SER A 44 10.95 -10.69 -5.97
C SER A 44 11.61 -11.00 -4.64
N GLY A 45 10.82 -11.38 -3.65
CA GLY A 45 11.25 -11.79 -2.31
C GLY A 45 10.63 -10.84 -1.27
N ASP A 46 10.90 -11.10 0.01
CA ASP A 46 10.23 -10.33 1.08
C ASP A 46 11.03 -9.06 1.38
N ASP A 47 10.61 -7.94 0.80
CA ASP A 47 11.33 -6.68 0.80
C ASP A 47 10.84 -5.72 1.90
N ASN A 48 11.73 -4.84 2.37
CA ASN A 48 11.38 -3.72 3.24
C ASN A 48 11.75 -2.41 2.56
N VAL A 49 10.78 -1.57 2.24
CA VAL A 49 10.98 -0.30 1.52
C VAL A 49 10.49 0.88 2.36
N PHE A 50 11.35 1.89 2.49
CA PHE A 50 11.07 3.14 3.22
C PHE A 50 11.28 4.34 2.28
N GLY A 51 10.19 5.05 1.97
CA GLY A 51 10.12 6.23 1.10
C GLY A 51 10.63 7.53 1.74
N LEU A 52 10.50 7.66 3.06
CA LEU A 52 11.02 8.81 3.81
C LEU A 52 10.44 10.16 3.33
N GLU A 53 11.22 11.06 2.73
CA GLU A 53 10.74 12.40 2.33
C GLU A 53 10.52 12.49 0.81
N GLY A 54 9.31 12.75 0.36
CA GLY A 54 9.04 13.00 -1.06
C GLY A 54 7.75 12.35 -1.53
N ASN A 55 7.40 12.54 -2.81
CA ASN A 55 6.25 11.86 -3.40
C ASN A 55 6.75 10.64 -4.17
N ASP A 56 6.72 9.49 -3.54
CA ASP A 56 7.36 8.29 -4.04
C ASP A 56 6.40 7.39 -4.81
N ASN A 57 6.97 6.59 -5.72
CA ASN A 57 6.29 5.51 -6.41
C ASN A 57 6.99 4.19 -6.09
N ILE A 58 6.39 3.36 -5.25
CA ILE A 58 7.00 2.15 -4.72
C ILE A 58 6.18 0.92 -5.11
N GLN A 59 6.84 -0.06 -5.70
CA GLN A 59 6.28 -1.37 -6.02
C GLN A 59 7.05 -2.49 -5.32
N GLY A 60 6.36 -3.28 -4.50
CA GLY A 60 6.89 -4.50 -3.87
C GLY A 60 7.11 -5.62 -4.90
N LYS A 61 6.05 -5.93 -5.66
CA LYS A 61 5.92 -6.96 -6.71
C LYS A 61 5.52 -8.33 -6.19
N SER A 62 6.45 -9.17 -5.77
CA SER A 62 6.09 -10.54 -5.35
C SER A 62 6.89 -10.92 -4.13
N GLY A 63 6.21 -11.39 -3.08
CA GLY A 63 6.82 -11.62 -1.79
C GLY A 63 5.96 -11.00 -0.71
N THR A 64 6.25 -11.29 0.55
CA THR A 64 5.54 -10.64 1.67
C THR A 64 6.27 -9.35 2.01
N ASP A 65 5.85 -8.24 1.41
CA ASP A 65 6.55 -6.97 1.47
C ASP A 65 6.07 -6.08 2.62
N LEU A 66 7.00 -5.26 3.15
CA LEU A 66 6.71 -4.16 4.05
C LEU A 66 7.08 -2.84 3.36
N ILE A 67 6.07 -2.00 3.09
CA ILE A 67 6.25 -0.72 2.39
C ILE A 67 5.76 0.42 3.29
N SER A 68 6.60 1.44 3.47
CA SER A 68 6.28 2.68 4.18
C SER A 68 6.55 3.88 3.27
N GLY A 69 5.55 4.71 3.01
CA GLY A 69 5.70 5.98 2.27
C GLY A 69 6.40 7.06 3.10
N ASP A 70 6.01 7.14 4.37
CA ASP A 70 6.48 8.11 5.36
C ASP A 70 5.92 9.52 5.16
N SER A 71 6.56 10.41 4.39
CA SER A 71 6.08 11.78 4.27
C SER A 71 6.04 12.25 2.82
N GLY A 72 4.90 12.78 2.42
CA GLY A 72 4.62 13.19 1.05
C GLY A 72 3.38 12.47 0.54
N ASN A 73 3.06 12.65 -0.74
CA ASN A 73 1.89 12.01 -1.33
C ASN A 73 2.35 10.83 -2.17
N ASP A 74 2.32 9.65 -1.58
CA ASP A 74 2.94 8.46 -2.13
C ASP A 74 1.97 7.59 -2.92
N TRP A 75 2.53 6.81 -3.85
CA TRP A 75 1.83 5.73 -4.54
C TRP A 75 2.54 4.41 -4.22
N LEU A 76 1.86 3.55 -3.47
CA LEU A 76 2.42 2.32 -2.89
C LEU A 76 1.64 1.10 -3.38
N ASP A 77 2.32 0.11 -3.96
CA ASP A 77 1.72 -1.10 -4.54
C ASP A 77 2.47 -2.33 -4.02
N GLY A 78 1.82 -3.14 -3.19
CA GLY A 78 2.38 -4.37 -2.60
C GLY A 78 2.64 -5.42 -3.69
N GLY A 79 1.60 -5.73 -4.44
CA GLY A 79 1.69 -6.55 -5.64
C GLY A 79 1.08 -7.92 -5.43
N ALA A 80 1.87 -8.92 -5.06
CA ALA A 80 1.41 -10.29 -4.90
C ALA A 80 2.02 -10.92 -3.65
N ASP A 81 1.25 -11.83 -3.05
CA ASP A 81 1.42 -12.35 -1.70
C ASP A 81 0.96 -11.35 -0.62
N ASN A 82 1.09 -11.67 0.67
CA ASN A 82 0.44 -10.91 1.74
C ASN A 82 1.32 -9.74 2.17
N ASP A 83 0.92 -8.51 1.86
CA ASP A 83 1.74 -7.33 2.07
C ASP A 83 1.30 -6.51 3.29
N THR A 84 2.20 -5.65 3.76
CA THR A 84 1.89 -4.60 4.74
C THR A 84 2.32 -3.25 4.18
N ILE A 85 1.36 -2.34 4.02
CA ILE A 85 1.59 -1.04 3.38
C ILE A 85 1.11 0.06 4.31
N ILE A 86 1.97 1.05 4.56
CA ILE A 86 1.71 2.17 5.46
C ILE A 86 2.02 3.48 4.72
N GLY A 87 1.01 4.33 4.53
CA GLY A 87 1.19 5.65 3.91
C GLY A 87 1.93 6.62 4.84
N ASN A 88 1.34 6.83 6.02
CA ASN A 88 1.73 7.81 7.05
C ASN A 88 1.28 9.25 6.73
N GLU A 89 2.20 10.21 6.52
CA GLU A 89 1.87 11.63 6.40
C GLU A 89 1.72 12.06 4.94
N GLY A 90 0.49 12.35 4.52
CA GLY A 90 0.21 12.96 3.22
C GLY A 90 -0.92 12.25 2.50
N ASP A 91 -1.33 12.77 1.35
CA ASP A 91 -2.47 12.21 0.63
C ASP A 91 -2.01 11.00 -0.21
N ASP A 92 -1.89 9.84 0.44
CA ASP A 92 -1.33 8.63 -0.16
C ASP A 92 -2.36 7.82 -0.96
N THR A 93 -1.87 7.00 -1.89
CA THR A 93 -2.62 5.93 -2.56
C THR A 93 -1.93 4.59 -2.32
N LEU A 94 -2.63 3.69 -1.62
CA LEU A 94 -2.14 2.36 -1.27
C LEU A 94 -2.92 1.29 -2.03
N ILE A 95 -2.19 0.35 -2.62
CA ILE A 95 -2.74 -0.79 -3.36
C ILE A 95 -2.17 -2.08 -2.78
N GLY A 96 -3.04 -2.94 -2.23
CA GLY A 96 -2.64 -4.23 -1.68
C GLY A 96 -2.17 -5.17 -2.78
N GLY A 97 -3.11 -5.54 -3.66
CA GLY A 97 -2.83 -6.45 -4.77
C GLY A 97 -3.38 -7.85 -4.50
N GLN A 98 -2.67 -8.89 -4.91
CA GLN A 98 -3.10 -10.27 -4.67
C GLN A 98 -2.57 -10.74 -3.33
N GLY A 99 -3.42 -11.12 -2.39
CA GLY A 99 -2.94 -11.55 -1.08
C GLY A 99 -3.92 -11.14 -0.01
N ASN A 100 -3.64 -11.48 1.24
CA ASN A 100 -4.38 -10.93 2.37
C ASN A 100 -3.53 -9.80 2.94
N ASP A 101 -3.85 -8.59 2.54
CA ASP A 101 -3.00 -7.44 2.76
C ASP A 101 -3.41 -6.64 4.00
N ASN A 102 -2.47 -5.90 4.57
CA ASN A 102 -2.72 -4.96 5.66
C ASN A 102 -2.35 -3.56 5.21
N LEU A 103 -3.35 -2.70 5.03
CA LEU A 103 -3.15 -1.34 4.54
C LEU A 103 -3.55 -0.33 5.62
N ILE A 104 -2.72 0.71 5.80
CA ILE A 104 -2.95 1.81 6.75
C ILE A 104 -2.59 3.14 6.08
N GLY A 105 -3.55 4.05 5.93
CA GLY A 105 -3.35 5.33 5.25
C GLY A 105 -4.68 5.90 4.74
N ASP A 106 -4.66 6.76 3.74
CA ASP A 106 -5.81 7.62 3.42
C ASP A 106 -6.67 7.11 2.24
N ASN A 107 -6.08 6.91 1.05
CA ASN A 107 -6.77 6.28 -0.10
C ASN A 107 -6.29 4.85 -0.30
N LEU A 108 -7.10 3.87 0.13
CA LEU A 108 -6.73 2.46 0.18
C LEU A 108 -7.59 1.66 -0.79
N ILE A 109 -6.91 0.89 -1.65
CA ILE A 109 -7.55 0.05 -2.64
C ILE A 109 -7.00 -1.37 -2.48
N GLY A 110 -7.79 -2.30 -1.98
CA GLY A 110 -7.40 -3.73 -1.93
C GLY A 110 -7.17 -4.29 -3.34
N SER A 111 -7.86 -3.73 -4.36
CA SER A 111 -7.69 -4.11 -5.77
C SER A 111 -7.00 -3.07 -6.64
N ASN A 112 -6.11 -3.52 -7.53
CA ASN A 112 -5.58 -2.67 -8.59
C ASN A 112 -6.57 -2.54 -9.77
N SER A 113 -6.29 -1.63 -10.70
CA SER A 113 -7.10 -1.40 -11.91
C SER A 113 -7.25 -2.62 -12.84
N ASP A 114 -6.48 -3.67 -12.61
CA ASP A 114 -6.51 -4.93 -13.36
C ASP A 114 -7.43 -5.99 -12.70
N ASN A 115 -8.18 -5.61 -11.65
CA ASN A 115 -9.13 -6.46 -10.93
C ASN A 115 -8.45 -7.71 -10.33
N THR A 116 -7.22 -7.54 -9.82
CA THR A 116 -6.47 -8.62 -9.17
C THR A 116 -6.40 -8.48 -7.65
N GLY A 117 -7.27 -7.68 -7.04
CA GLY A 117 -7.39 -7.54 -5.58
C GLY A 117 -8.14 -8.71 -4.95
N PHE A 118 -7.54 -9.89 -4.98
CA PHE A 118 -8.11 -11.08 -4.36
C PHE A 118 -7.48 -11.24 -2.98
N GLY A 119 -8.28 -11.28 -1.92
CA GLY A 119 -7.73 -11.21 -0.57
C GLY A 119 -8.77 -11.23 0.52
N ASN A 120 -8.38 -11.53 1.75
CA ASN A 120 -9.16 -11.13 2.91
C ASN A 120 -8.36 -10.02 3.60
N ASP A 121 -8.59 -8.80 3.16
CA ASP A 121 -7.76 -7.66 3.49
C ASP A 121 -8.17 -7.01 4.81
N VAL A 122 -7.23 -6.30 5.42
CA VAL A 122 -7.49 -5.47 6.58
C VAL A 122 -7.04 -4.05 6.28
N ILE A 123 -8.00 -3.13 6.27
CA ILE A 123 -7.83 -1.77 5.77
C ILE A 123 -8.24 -0.77 6.86
N TYR A 124 -7.34 0.15 7.20
CA TYR A 124 -7.58 1.23 8.17
C TYR A 124 -7.34 2.60 7.53
N GLY A 125 -8.38 3.46 7.48
CA GLY A 125 -8.32 4.85 7.00
C GLY A 125 -7.58 5.78 7.96
N GLY A 126 -7.79 5.59 9.26
CA GLY A 126 -7.09 6.38 10.26
C GLY A 126 -7.78 7.71 10.56
N ALA A 127 -7.15 8.82 10.17
CA ALA A 127 -7.71 10.13 10.45
C ALA A 127 -7.65 10.99 9.19
N GLY A 128 -8.80 11.42 8.70
CA GLY A 128 -8.91 12.04 7.40
C GLY A 128 -10.29 11.73 6.81
N ASP A 129 -10.60 12.31 5.67
CA ASP A 129 -11.78 11.88 4.91
C ASP A 129 -11.29 10.83 3.91
N ASP A 130 -11.47 9.55 4.25
CA ASP A 130 -10.75 8.46 3.60
C ASP A 130 -11.58 7.74 2.53
N ASN A 131 -10.91 7.13 1.54
CA ASN A 131 -11.56 6.29 0.52
C ASN A 131 -11.01 4.87 0.59
N LEU A 132 -11.85 3.92 1.02
CA LEU A 132 -11.49 2.52 1.22
C LEU A 132 -12.29 1.63 0.27
N ALA A 133 -11.61 0.73 -0.43
CA ALA A 133 -12.20 -0.35 -1.22
C ALA A 133 -11.57 -1.70 -0.85
N GLY A 134 -12.39 -2.69 -0.51
CA GLY A 134 -11.97 -4.04 -0.09
C GLY A 134 -11.48 -4.88 -1.26
N GLY A 135 -12.27 -4.94 -2.33
CA GLY A 135 -11.95 -5.76 -3.50
C GLY A 135 -12.69 -7.09 -3.47
N GLU A 136 -12.03 -8.18 -3.84
CA GLU A 136 -12.62 -9.52 -3.80
C GLU A 136 -12.15 -10.29 -2.56
N GLY A 137 -13.08 -10.67 -1.69
CA GLY A 137 -12.92 -11.65 -0.62
C GLY A 137 -13.60 -11.18 0.66
N ALA A 138 -13.20 -11.69 1.82
CA ALA A 138 -13.88 -11.39 3.08
C ALA A 138 -13.06 -10.35 3.86
N ASP A 139 -13.37 -9.08 3.63
CA ASP A 139 -12.52 -7.98 4.04
C ASP A 139 -12.93 -7.35 5.38
N ARG A 140 -12.00 -6.61 5.97
CA ARG A 140 -12.23 -5.84 7.21
C ARG A 140 -11.79 -4.40 7.03
N LEU A 141 -12.77 -3.51 6.87
CA LEU A 141 -12.56 -2.11 6.55
C LEU A 141 -12.99 -1.21 7.71
N PHE A 142 -12.12 -0.28 8.07
CA PHE A 142 -12.34 0.69 9.15
C PHE A 142 -11.97 2.10 8.67
N GLY A 143 -12.95 2.97 8.42
CA GLY A 143 -12.69 4.38 8.08
C GLY A 143 -12.11 5.18 9.26
N GLU A 144 -12.51 4.82 10.49
CA GLU A 144 -12.04 5.44 11.73
C GLU A 144 -12.53 6.89 11.96
N ARG A 145 -11.74 7.94 11.69
CA ARG A 145 -12.14 9.34 11.96
C ARG A 145 -12.17 10.18 10.70
N GLY A 146 -13.36 10.65 10.35
CA GLY A 146 -13.60 11.67 9.33
C GLY A 146 -14.86 11.32 8.55
N ASP A 147 -15.13 12.03 7.46
CA ASP A 147 -16.29 11.74 6.61
C ASP A 147 -15.86 10.76 5.49
N ASP A 148 -15.94 9.46 5.78
CA ASP A 148 -15.31 8.41 4.96
C ASP A 148 -16.22 7.84 3.85
N ILE A 149 -15.61 7.27 2.81
CA ILE A 149 -16.25 6.38 1.83
C ILE A 149 -15.64 4.98 1.97
N VAL A 150 -16.47 4.01 2.39
CA VAL A 150 -16.04 2.62 2.61
C VAL A 150 -16.86 1.68 1.74
N VAL A 151 -16.20 0.89 0.89
CA VAL A 151 -16.80 -0.05 -0.04
C VAL A 151 -16.20 -1.44 0.17
N GLY A 152 -16.98 -2.45 0.58
CA GLY A 152 -16.48 -3.82 0.74
C GLY A 152 -16.27 -4.56 -0.59
N ASP A 153 -17.05 -4.20 -1.62
CA ASP A 153 -17.05 -4.83 -2.95
C ASP A 153 -17.61 -6.26 -2.96
N SER A 154 -16.82 -7.33 -3.15
CA SER A 154 -17.35 -8.69 -3.33
C SER A 154 -16.86 -9.63 -2.24
N GLY A 155 -17.79 -10.24 -1.51
CA GLY A 155 -17.52 -11.26 -0.49
C GLY A 155 -18.20 -10.93 0.83
N ASP A 156 -17.99 -11.73 1.87
CA ASP A 156 -18.67 -11.51 3.16
C ASP A 156 -17.84 -10.54 4.01
N ASP A 157 -18.17 -9.25 3.97
CA ASP A 157 -17.32 -8.18 4.49
C ASP A 157 -17.68 -7.71 5.90
N PHE A 158 -16.71 -7.11 6.58
CA PHE A 158 -16.95 -6.27 7.76
C PHE A 158 -16.56 -4.83 7.44
N VAL A 159 -17.56 -3.96 7.32
CA VAL A 159 -17.36 -2.52 7.02
C VAL A 159 -17.79 -1.65 8.20
N SER A 160 -16.94 -0.69 8.57
CA SER A 160 -17.23 0.31 9.60
C SER A 160 -16.70 1.67 9.15
N GLY A 161 -17.61 2.64 8.94
CA GLY A 161 -17.23 4.04 8.69
C GLY A 161 -16.47 4.62 9.88
N GLY A 162 -17.12 4.69 11.04
CA GLY A 162 -16.46 5.11 12.28
C GLY A 162 -17.13 6.35 12.84
N SER A 163 -16.36 7.42 13.06
CA SER A 163 -16.87 8.70 13.51
C SER A 163 -16.82 9.74 12.41
N GLY A 164 -17.99 10.25 12.03
CA GLY A 164 -18.15 11.27 11.00
C GLY A 164 -19.46 11.05 10.25
N ASN A 165 -19.57 11.63 9.05
CA ASN A 165 -20.69 11.43 8.13
C ASN A 165 -20.29 10.47 7.01
N ASP A 166 -20.25 9.18 7.33
CA ASP A 166 -19.69 8.17 6.44
C ASP A 166 -20.69 7.69 5.38
N GLN A 167 -20.18 7.29 4.22
CA GLN A 167 -20.87 6.50 3.22
C GLN A 167 -20.31 5.09 3.23
N VAL A 168 -21.13 4.12 3.66
CA VAL A 168 -20.72 2.72 3.79
C VAL A 168 -21.55 1.84 2.85
N PHE A 169 -20.85 1.09 2.01
CA PHE A 169 -21.41 0.12 1.08
C PHE A 169 -20.81 -1.25 1.40
N GLY A 170 -21.62 -2.18 1.91
CA GLY A 170 -21.17 -3.56 2.17
C GLY A 170 -20.69 -4.23 0.89
N GLY A 171 -21.55 -4.25 -0.14
CA GLY A 171 -21.22 -4.84 -1.42
C GLY A 171 -22.08 -6.07 -1.69
N ASP A 172 -21.50 -7.05 -2.39
CA ASP A 172 -22.10 -8.35 -2.67
C ASP A 172 -21.69 -9.36 -1.59
N GLY A 173 -22.59 -9.72 -0.67
CA GLY A 173 -22.21 -10.65 0.39
C GLY A 173 -23.21 -10.76 1.53
N ASN A 174 -22.80 -11.42 2.62
CA ASN A 174 -23.47 -11.35 3.92
C ASN A 174 -22.66 -10.46 4.87
N ASP A 175 -22.88 -9.16 4.76
CA ASP A 175 -22.14 -8.10 5.48
C ASP A 175 -22.81 -7.66 6.79
#